data_AF-M3H7C5-F1
#
_entry.id   AF-M3H7C5-F1
#
_cell.length_a   1.000
_cell.length_b   1.000
_cell.length_c   1.000
_cell.angle_alpha   90.00
_cell.angle_beta   90.00
_cell.angle_gamma   90.00
#
_symmetry.space_group_name_H-M   'P 1'
#
loop_
_entity.id
_entity.type
_entity.pdbx_description
1 polymer ?
#
loop_
_entity_poly.entity_id
_entity_poly.type
_entity_poly.pdbx_seq_one_letter_code
_entity_poly.pdbx_strand_id
1 'polypeptide(L)'
;MNRLFFVFFLFLFLNQSIKAETYTITEIKRFLRDPAIVEKYWLLESIPVWQKEEESRLEIYLKKILSTQLQKQTFPKKEILKTEFKKVPNLGGIRIRNQKSTLFSLKDGFPNLSQIRSFKIQDYYIDFYLGRQIKIFPVEFLKAGLVCSFYYFSEDETLLYSQESSEWKITTDKTLGELNSFFKLKSTSCKGCEKIRLANGTLFFFPSQLTIPFWIRLGIGILIFIFALVLTFFFFLSFWIRNRETLRKAIQAQKTLDQEKKSILSQ
;
A
#
# COMPACT_ATOMS: atom_id res chain seq x y z
N MET A 1 -0.08 21.16 39.32
CA MET A 1 0.73 20.56 38.23
C MET A 1 0.01 20.73 36.89
N ASN A 2 -0.29 21.97 36.48
CA ASN A 2 -1.48 22.26 35.65
C ASN A 2 -1.30 23.20 34.43
N ARG A 3 -0.08 23.53 34.01
CA ARG A 3 0.12 24.26 32.72
C ARG A 3 1.33 23.75 31.94
N LEU A 4 2.39 23.33 32.66
CA LEU A 4 3.60 22.79 32.06
C LEU A 4 3.41 21.44 31.32
N PHE A 5 2.47 20.59 31.74
CA PHE A 5 2.29 19.28 31.09
C PHE A 5 1.64 19.39 29.70
N PHE A 6 0.68 20.30 29.53
CA PHE A 6 0.09 20.62 28.22
C PHE A 6 1.10 21.30 27.29
N VAL A 7 1.94 22.19 27.85
CA VAL A 7 3.04 22.81 27.11
C VAL A 7 4.08 21.76 26.70
N PHE A 8 4.38 20.76 27.55
CA PHE A 8 5.33 19.70 27.22
C PHE A 8 4.81 18.74 26.14
N PHE A 9 3.50 18.44 26.14
CA PHE A 9 2.88 17.66 25.07
C PHE A 9 2.82 18.45 23.75
N LEU A 10 2.48 19.75 23.80
CA LEU A 10 2.59 20.64 22.65
C LEU A 10 4.04 20.73 22.14
N PHE A 11 5.03 20.87 23.03
CA PHE A 11 6.45 20.91 22.65
C PHE A 11 6.98 19.58 22.11
N LEU A 12 6.46 18.43 22.55
CA LEU A 12 6.82 17.13 21.98
C LEU A 12 6.26 16.98 20.54
N PHE A 13 5.04 17.46 20.29
CA PHE A 13 4.49 17.53 18.92
C PHE A 13 5.13 18.62 18.06
N LEU A 14 5.48 19.78 18.63
CA LEU A 14 6.20 20.86 17.94
C LEU A 14 7.65 20.47 17.64
N ASN A 15 8.36 19.77 18.53
CA ASN A 15 9.73 19.31 18.25
C ASN A 15 9.78 18.16 17.22
N GLN A 16 8.71 17.37 17.10
CA GLN A 16 8.56 16.47 15.94
C GLN A 16 8.24 17.26 14.64
N SER A 17 7.58 18.42 14.75
CA SER A 17 7.38 19.34 13.63
C SER A 17 8.63 20.15 13.26
N ILE A 18 9.59 20.36 14.16
CA ILE A 18 10.83 21.12 13.85
C ILE A 18 11.81 20.27 13.03
N LYS A 19 11.73 18.93 13.11
CA LYS A 19 12.36 18.03 12.12
C LYS A 19 11.55 17.89 10.82
N ALA A 20 10.42 18.59 10.69
CA ALA A 20 9.69 18.75 9.43
C ALA A 20 10.06 20.06 8.72
N GLU A 21 11.23 20.64 9.03
CA GLU A 21 11.85 21.64 8.15
C GLU A 21 12.18 20.99 6.81
N THR A 22 11.47 21.42 5.77
CA THR A 22 11.44 20.98 4.35
C THR A 22 10.38 19.98 3.88
N TYR A 23 9.33 19.68 4.66
CA TYR A 23 8.02 19.32 4.05
C TYR A 23 7.21 20.60 3.79
N THR A 24 7.86 21.52 3.07
CA THR A 24 7.43 22.91 2.91
C THR A 24 6.15 22.98 2.07
N ILE A 25 5.27 23.92 2.39
CA ILE A 25 4.21 24.63 1.62
C ILE A 25 3.90 24.16 0.16
N THR A 26 4.89 23.74 -0.63
CA THR A 26 4.75 23.02 -1.90
C THR A 26 3.86 21.79 -1.84
N GLU A 27 3.90 20.99 -0.77
CA GLU A 27 3.01 19.81 -0.64
C GLU A 27 1.56 20.21 -0.41
N ILE A 28 1.29 21.19 0.46
CA ILE A 28 -0.07 21.71 0.68
C ILE A 28 -0.62 22.36 -0.60
N LYS A 29 0.21 23.13 -1.31
CA LYS A 29 -0.14 23.65 -2.65
C LYS A 29 -0.41 22.54 -3.65
N ARG A 30 0.21 21.35 -3.50
CA ARG A 30 -0.02 20.19 -4.37
C ARG A 30 -1.43 19.63 -4.18
N PHE A 31 -1.99 19.67 -2.97
CA PHE A 31 -3.37 19.21 -2.67
C PHE A 31 -4.46 20.23 -3.04
N LEU A 32 -4.10 21.52 -3.18
CA LEU A 32 -5.00 22.59 -3.60
C LEU A 32 -4.96 22.87 -5.12
N ARG A 33 -4.27 22.03 -5.89
CA ARG A 33 -4.27 22.09 -7.37
C ARG A 33 -5.56 21.49 -7.93
N ASP A 34 -5.70 21.58 -9.25
CA ASP A 34 -6.70 20.85 -10.01
C ASP A 34 -6.74 19.37 -9.58
N PRO A 35 -7.91 18.84 -9.17
CA PRO A 35 -8.09 17.44 -8.79
C PRO A 35 -7.40 16.43 -9.71
N ALA A 36 -7.43 16.68 -11.02
CA ALA A 36 -6.76 15.83 -12.00
C ALA A 36 -5.25 15.70 -11.74
N ILE A 37 -4.60 16.81 -11.38
CA ILE A 37 -3.17 16.85 -11.07
C ILE A 37 -2.89 16.12 -9.76
N VAL A 38 -3.73 16.31 -8.74
CA VAL A 38 -3.57 15.68 -7.42
C VAL A 38 -3.67 14.16 -7.55
N GLU A 39 -4.73 13.67 -8.21
CA GLU A 39 -4.95 12.23 -8.40
C GLU A 39 -3.86 11.58 -9.24
N LYS A 40 -3.39 12.26 -10.29
CA LYS A 40 -2.24 11.81 -11.08
C LYS A 40 -1.00 11.62 -10.21
N TYR A 41 -0.69 12.58 -9.35
CA TYR A 41 0.46 12.46 -8.47
C TYR A 41 0.31 11.35 -7.43
N TRP A 42 -0.87 11.20 -6.84
CA TRP A 42 -1.15 10.09 -5.94
C TRP A 42 -0.98 8.74 -6.63
N LEU A 43 -1.42 8.60 -7.88
CA LEU A 43 -1.20 7.38 -8.68
C LEU A 43 0.28 7.09 -8.89
N LEU A 44 1.06 8.08 -9.31
CA LEU A 44 2.49 7.92 -9.57
C LEU A 44 3.27 7.53 -8.31
N GLU A 45 2.87 8.03 -7.14
CA GLU A 45 3.49 7.66 -5.86
C GLU A 45 3.01 6.31 -5.35
N SER A 46 1.74 5.97 -5.58
CA SER A 46 1.14 4.76 -5.01
C SER A 46 1.44 3.49 -5.80
N ILE A 47 1.53 3.57 -7.15
CA ILE A 47 1.78 2.38 -8.00
C ILE A 47 3.06 1.64 -7.58
N PRO A 48 4.23 2.29 -7.38
CA PRO A 48 5.42 1.59 -6.93
C PRO A 48 5.29 0.97 -5.53
N VAL A 49 4.54 1.61 -4.63
CA VAL A 49 4.28 1.08 -3.28
C VAL A 49 3.41 -0.17 -3.36
N TRP A 50 2.35 -0.14 -4.18
CA TRP A 50 1.45 -1.27 -4.39
C TRP A 50 2.16 -2.45 -5.04
N GLN A 51 3.01 -2.21 -6.05
CA GLN A 51 3.84 -3.26 -6.65
C GLN A 51 4.70 -3.95 -5.60
N LYS A 52 5.42 -3.17 -4.78
CA LYS A 52 6.27 -3.75 -3.72
C LYS A 52 5.47 -4.54 -2.69
N GLU A 53 4.27 -4.09 -2.33
CA GLU A 53 3.39 -4.81 -1.40
C GLU A 53 2.93 -6.15 -1.99
N GLU A 54 2.49 -6.17 -3.26
CA GLU A 54 2.08 -7.39 -3.95
C GLU A 54 3.26 -8.34 -4.19
N GLU A 55 4.42 -7.83 -4.61
CA GLU A 55 5.65 -8.60 -4.75
C GLU A 55 6.04 -9.28 -3.43
N SER A 56 6.00 -8.54 -2.32
CA SER A 56 6.34 -9.08 -0.99
C SER A 56 5.35 -10.15 -0.54
N ARG A 57 4.05 -9.93 -0.76
CA ARG A 57 3.00 -10.94 -0.48
C ARG A 57 3.22 -12.20 -1.31
N LEU A 58 3.50 -12.05 -2.60
CA LEU A 58 3.77 -13.16 -3.51
C LEU A 58 5.06 -13.90 -3.12
N GLU A 59 6.12 -13.18 -2.74
CA GLU A 59 7.36 -13.77 -2.25
C GLU A 59 7.13 -14.63 -1.01
N ILE A 60 6.42 -14.12 -0.01
CA ILE A 60 6.08 -14.86 1.22
C ILE A 60 5.32 -16.14 0.88
N TYR A 61 4.34 -16.02 -0.02
CA TYR A 61 3.53 -17.15 -0.45
C TYR A 61 4.35 -18.20 -1.22
N LEU A 62 5.18 -17.77 -2.18
CA LEU A 62 6.08 -18.65 -2.93
C LEU A 62 7.10 -19.34 -2.02
N LYS A 63 7.67 -18.62 -1.04
CA LYS A 63 8.56 -19.20 -0.03
C LYS A 63 7.87 -20.31 0.73
N LYS A 64 6.61 -20.12 1.14
CA LYS A 64 5.83 -21.13 1.87
C LYS A 64 5.58 -22.39 1.04
N ILE A 65 5.24 -22.25 -0.24
CA ILE A 65 5.04 -23.39 -1.14
C ILE A 65 6.38 -24.11 -1.37
N LEU A 66 7.40 -23.35 -1.75
CA LEU A 66 8.66 -23.92 -2.23
C LEU A 66 9.56 -24.44 -1.11
N SER A 67 9.51 -23.88 0.10
CA SER A 67 10.34 -24.36 1.22
C SER A 67 10.11 -25.84 1.48
N THR A 68 8.85 -26.29 1.50
CA THR A 68 8.51 -27.70 1.75
C THR A 68 8.90 -28.63 0.60
N GLN A 69 8.94 -28.12 -0.63
CA GLN A 69 9.20 -28.93 -1.82
C GLN A 69 10.69 -29.00 -2.18
N LEU A 70 11.43 -27.90 -1.98
CA LEU A 70 12.86 -27.80 -2.30
C LEU A 70 13.76 -28.27 -1.16
N GLN A 71 13.25 -28.43 0.06
CA GLN A 71 14.00 -29.04 1.18
C GLN A 71 14.16 -30.56 1.05
N LYS A 72 13.41 -31.22 0.16
CA LYS A 72 13.54 -32.66 -0.10
C LYS A 72 14.78 -32.91 -0.95
N GLN A 73 15.47 -34.04 -0.72
CA GLN A 73 16.70 -34.40 -1.48
C GLN A 73 16.47 -34.49 -3.00
N THR A 74 15.24 -34.70 -3.45
CA THR A 74 14.88 -34.79 -4.87
C THR A 74 14.03 -33.60 -5.32
N PHE A 75 14.42 -33.01 -6.46
CA PHE A 75 13.69 -31.90 -7.06
C PHE A 75 12.28 -32.35 -7.50
N PRO A 76 11.22 -31.57 -7.20
CA PRO A 76 9.85 -31.93 -7.54
C PRO A 76 9.64 -32.07 -9.05
N LYS A 77 8.73 -32.96 -9.46
CA LYS A 77 8.36 -33.14 -10.87
C LYS A 77 7.79 -31.82 -11.43
N LYS A 78 8.24 -31.44 -12.64
CA LYS A 78 7.85 -30.18 -13.30
C LYS A 78 6.34 -30.00 -13.43
N GLU A 79 5.60 -31.08 -13.65
CA GLU A 79 4.13 -31.06 -13.78
C GLU A 79 3.43 -30.62 -12.49
N ILE A 80 3.93 -31.07 -11.33
CA ILE A 80 3.39 -30.70 -10.01
C ILE A 80 3.61 -29.22 -9.75
N LEU A 81 4.81 -28.72 -10.06
CA LEU A 81 5.10 -27.28 -9.95
C LEU A 81 4.20 -26.46 -10.90
N LYS A 82 3.98 -26.93 -12.13
CA LYS A 82 3.14 -26.23 -13.11
C LYS A 82 1.69 -26.15 -12.65
N THR A 83 1.13 -27.19 -12.05
CA THR A 83 -0.26 -27.17 -11.55
C THR A 83 -0.41 -26.32 -10.30
N GLU A 84 0.58 -26.33 -9.39
CA GLU A 84 0.61 -25.46 -8.22
C GLU A 84 0.71 -23.98 -8.60
N PHE A 85 1.68 -23.62 -9.45
CA PHE A 85 1.92 -22.22 -9.83
C PHE A 85 0.80 -21.61 -10.70
N LYS A 86 0.05 -22.43 -11.44
CA LYS A 86 -1.16 -21.97 -12.15
C LYS A 86 -2.26 -21.49 -11.21
N LYS A 87 -2.31 -21.99 -9.97
CA LYS A 87 -3.31 -21.57 -8.97
C LYS A 87 -2.94 -20.26 -8.29
N VAL A 88 -1.70 -19.78 -8.45
CA VAL A 88 -1.19 -18.62 -7.71
C VAL A 88 -1.69 -17.34 -8.39
N PRO A 89 -2.50 -16.52 -7.70
CA PRO A 89 -2.99 -15.27 -8.27
C PRO A 89 -1.83 -14.31 -8.50
N ASN A 90 -1.93 -13.51 -9.56
CA ASN A 90 -0.96 -12.45 -9.90
C ASN A 90 0.48 -12.93 -10.16
N LEU A 91 0.70 -14.24 -10.31
CA LEU A 91 1.98 -14.78 -10.76
C LEU A 91 2.07 -14.75 -12.30
N GLY A 92 2.91 -13.86 -12.83
CA GLY A 92 3.15 -13.72 -14.26
C GLY A 92 4.01 -14.85 -14.81
N GLY A 93 5.08 -15.16 -14.09
CA GLY A 93 5.99 -16.26 -14.34
C GLY A 93 6.93 -16.50 -13.18
N ILE A 94 7.44 -17.72 -13.10
CA ILE A 94 8.44 -18.15 -12.11
C ILE A 94 9.49 -19.03 -12.79
N ARG A 95 10.74 -18.82 -12.39
CA ARG A 95 11.90 -19.58 -12.85
C ARG A 95 12.71 -20.02 -11.63
N ILE A 96 13.02 -21.31 -11.57
CA ILE A 96 13.85 -21.89 -10.53
C ILE A 96 15.15 -22.33 -11.19
N ARG A 97 16.27 -21.83 -10.70
CA ARG A 97 17.61 -22.11 -11.22
C ARG A 97 18.56 -22.46 -10.09
N ASN A 98 19.55 -23.29 -10.39
CA ASN A 98 20.71 -23.46 -9.53
C ASN A 98 21.89 -22.65 -10.12
N GLN A 99 23.10 -22.83 -9.60
CA GLN A 99 24.30 -22.15 -10.13
C GLN A 99 24.65 -22.54 -11.58
N LYS A 100 24.18 -23.69 -12.07
CA LYS A 100 24.60 -24.28 -13.36
C LYS A 100 23.54 -24.15 -14.46
N SER A 101 22.25 -24.21 -14.12
CA SER A 101 21.16 -24.26 -15.09
C SER A 101 19.82 -23.84 -14.50
N THR A 102 18.88 -23.55 -15.40
CA THR A 102 17.47 -23.36 -15.07
C THR A 102 16.79 -24.73 -15.00
N LEU A 103 16.23 -25.06 -13.84
CA LEU A 103 15.60 -26.35 -13.56
C LEU A 103 14.11 -26.35 -13.92
N PHE A 104 13.45 -25.21 -13.76
CA PHE A 104 12.03 -25.03 -14.06
C PHE A 104 11.76 -23.60 -14.54
N SER A 105 10.87 -23.47 -15.52
CA SER A 105 10.28 -22.21 -15.93
C SER A 105 8.80 -22.41 -16.22
N LEU A 106 7.94 -21.52 -15.73
CA LEU A 106 6.50 -21.56 -16.01
C LEU A 106 6.14 -20.97 -17.38
N LYS A 107 6.89 -19.95 -17.81
CA LYS A 107 6.78 -19.30 -19.12
C LYS A 107 8.14 -19.24 -19.80
N ASP A 108 8.13 -19.28 -21.12
CA ASP A 108 9.31 -19.05 -21.95
C ASP A 108 9.42 -17.55 -22.24
N GLY A 109 10.60 -16.96 -22.01
CA GLY A 109 10.81 -15.51 -22.06
C GLY A 109 10.50 -14.84 -20.72
N PHE A 110 11.55 -14.55 -19.95
CA PHE A 110 11.44 -13.76 -18.71
C PHE A 110 11.61 -12.27 -19.04
N PRO A 111 10.88 -11.37 -18.36
CA PRO A 111 11.00 -9.92 -18.57
C PRO A 111 12.40 -9.38 -18.29
N ASN A 112 12.58 -8.08 -18.54
CA ASN A 112 13.75 -7.34 -18.10
C ASN A 112 13.99 -7.48 -16.58
N LEU A 113 15.25 -7.34 -16.17
CA LEU A 113 15.68 -7.45 -14.77
C LEU A 113 14.97 -6.46 -13.84
N SER A 114 14.48 -5.33 -14.34
CA SER A 114 13.71 -4.34 -13.58
C SER A 114 12.38 -4.89 -13.03
N GLN A 115 11.83 -5.94 -13.66
CA GLN A 115 10.54 -6.52 -13.29
C GLN A 115 10.69 -7.80 -12.47
N ILE A 116 11.91 -8.35 -12.41
CA ILE A 116 12.17 -9.63 -11.78
C ILE A 116 12.53 -9.42 -10.32
N ARG A 117 11.86 -10.18 -9.46
CA ARG A 117 12.23 -10.35 -8.06
C ARG A 117 12.83 -11.71 -7.85
N SER A 118 13.87 -11.74 -7.03
CA SER A 118 14.61 -12.97 -6.77
C SER A 118 14.79 -13.18 -5.27
N PHE A 119 14.63 -14.42 -4.84
CA PHE A 119 15.01 -14.87 -3.51
C PHE A 119 15.69 -16.24 -3.59
N LYS A 120 16.38 -16.61 -2.52
CA LYS A 120 17.14 -17.86 -2.43
C LYS A 120 16.49 -18.80 -1.44
N ILE A 121 16.37 -20.08 -1.80
CA ILE A 121 16.05 -21.20 -0.89
C ILE A 121 17.15 -22.23 -1.06
N GLN A 122 17.94 -22.47 -0.01
CA GLN A 122 19.10 -23.37 -0.05
C GLN A 122 20.00 -23.04 -1.25
N ASP A 123 20.23 -23.97 -2.18
CA ASP A 123 21.08 -23.77 -3.36
C ASP A 123 20.32 -23.32 -4.62
N TYR A 124 19.01 -23.08 -4.48
CA TYR A 124 18.15 -22.64 -5.58
C TYR A 124 17.89 -21.14 -5.51
N TYR A 125 18.00 -20.50 -6.66
CA TYR A 125 17.53 -19.14 -6.91
C TYR A 125 16.17 -19.20 -7.58
N ILE A 126 15.23 -18.44 -7.02
CA ILE A 126 13.87 -18.35 -7.49
C ILE A 126 13.67 -16.94 -7.99
N ASP A 127 13.47 -16.80 -9.30
CA ASP A 127 13.15 -15.55 -9.97
C ASP A 127 11.65 -15.57 -10.31
N PHE A 128 10.91 -14.50 -10.01
CA PHE A 128 9.50 -14.37 -10.34
C PHE A 128 9.15 -12.93 -10.70
N TYR A 129 8.00 -12.73 -11.33
CA TYR A 129 7.49 -11.39 -11.64
C TYR A 129 5.96 -11.36 -11.55
N LEU A 130 5.43 -10.16 -11.33
CA LEU A 130 3.99 -9.92 -11.30
C LEU A 130 3.39 -10.03 -12.70
N GLY A 131 2.29 -10.76 -12.81
CA GLY A 131 1.50 -10.79 -14.04
C GLY A 131 0.19 -11.51 -13.80
N ARG A 132 -0.87 -11.06 -14.48
CA ARG A 132 -2.19 -11.67 -14.32
C ARG A 132 -2.36 -12.79 -15.32
N GLN A 133 -2.71 -13.98 -14.85
CA GLN A 133 -3.17 -15.04 -15.74
C GLN A 133 -4.51 -14.59 -16.31
N ILE A 134 -4.58 -14.60 -17.64
CA ILE A 134 -5.69 -14.13 -18.48
C ILE A 134 -7.01 -14.65 -17.89
N LYS A 135 -7.94 -13.73 -17.58
CA LYS A 135 -9.30 -13.92 -16.99
C LYS A 135 -9.49 -13.61 -15.50
N ILE A 136 -8.48 -13.19 -14.76
CA ILE A 136 -8.74 -12.63 -13.41
C ILE A 136 -9.20 -11.18 -13.58
N PHE A 137 -10.44 -10.90 -13.15
CA PHE A 137 -10.99 -9.55 -13.11
C PHE A 137 -9.95 -8.58 -12.53
N PRO A 138 -9.81 -7.37 -13.08
CA PRO A 138 -9.01 -6.35 -12.43
C PRO A 138 -9.59 -6.21 -11.02
N VAL A 139 -8.84 -6.69 -10.02
CA VAL A 139 -9.14 -6.49 -8.61
C VAL A 139 -9.48 -5.02 -8.50
N GLU A 140 -10.77 -4.73 -8.33
CA GLU A 140 -11.27 -3.37 -8.23
C GLU A 140 -10.51 -2.77 -7.05
N PHE A 141 -9.64 -1.81 -7.37
CA PHE A 141 -8.74 -1.21 -6.41
C PHE A 141 -9.56 -0.28 -5.51
N LEU A 142 -10.33 -0.86 -4.59
CA LEU A 142 -11.11 -0.15 -3.56
C LEU A 142 -10.23 0.74 -2.66
N LYS A 143 -8.90 0.55 -2.69
CA LYS A 143 -7.94 1.31 -1.87
C LYS A 143 -7.57 2.68 -2.41
N ALA A 144 -7.60 2.91 -3.72
CA ALA A 144 -7.07 4.16 -4.27
C ALA A 144 -8.05 5.31 -4.05
N GLY A 145 -9.35 5.01 -4.09
CA GLY A 145 -10.35 6.01 -3.81
C GLY A 145 -10.37 7.17 -4.80
N LEU A 146 -9.80 6.97 -5.98
CA LEU A 146 -9.68 8.01 -6.97
C LEU A 146 -11.02 8.19 -7.67
N VAL A 147 -11.26 9.37 -8.21
CA VAL A 147 -12.40 9.64 -9.08
C VAL A 147 -12.01 9.39 -10.55
N CYS A 148 -10.73 9.56 -10.90
CA CYS A 148 -10.18 9.25 -12.22
C CYS A 148 -10.31 7.76 -12.60
N SER A 149 -10.29 7.52 -13.92
CA SER A 149 -9.98 6.19 -14.46
C SER A 149 -8.49 6.08 -14.78
N PHE A 150 -7.92 4.91 -14.57
CA PHE A 150 -6.54 4.64 -14.99
C PHE A 150 -6.32 3.17 -15.36
N TYR A 151 -5.30 2.94 -16.18
CA TYR A 151 -4.87 1.61 -16.58
C TYR A 151 -3.34 1.57 -16.58
N TYR A 152 -2.76 0.70 -15.77
CA TYR A 152 -1.33 0.52 -15.65
C TYR A 152 -0.91 -0.86 -16.17
N PHE A 153 -0.09 -0.85 -17.20
CA PHE A 153 0.49 -2.04 -17.83
C PHE A 153 1.94 -2.20 -17.42
N SER A 154 2.40 -3.45 -17.25
CA SER A 154 3.83 -3.76 -17.17
C SER A 154 4.53 -3.53 -18.52
N GLU A 155 5.86 -3.66 -18.56
CA GLU A 155 6.62 -3.65 -19.82
C GLU A 155 6.22 -4.82 -20.72
N ASP A 156 5.92 -5.99 -20.15
CA ASP A 156 5.38 -7.16 -20.84
C ASP A 156 3.90 -7.00 -21.28
N GLU A 157 3.42 -5.76 -21.37
CA GLU A 157 2.06 -5.40 -21.81
C GLU A 157 0.92 -6.05 -21.00
N THR A 158 1.22 -6.51 -19.79
CA THR A 158 0.24 -7.15 -18.90
C THR A 158 -0.44 -6.07 -18.06
N LEU A 159 -1.78 -6.02 -18.09
CA LEU A 159 -2.54 -5.10 -17.24
C LEU A 159 -2.39 -5.51 -15.77
N LEU A 160 -1.73 -4.67 -14.97
CA LEU A 160 -1.50 -4.92 -13.56
C LEU A 160 -2.53 -4.22 -12.67
N TYR A 161 -2.81 -2.94 -12.93
CA TYR A 161 -3.75 -2.14 -12.15
C TYR A 161 -4.72 -1.41 -13.06
N SER A 162 -5.98 -1.35 -12.66
CA SER A 162 -6.94 -0.46 -13.30
C SER A 162 -8.04 -0.03 -12.36
N GLN A 163 -8.60 1.12 -12.68
CA GLN A 163 -9.82 1.63 -12.08
C GLN A 163 -10.65 2.28 -13.17
N GLU A 164 -11.94 2.03 -13.14
CA GLU A 164 -12.89 2.57 -14.11
C GLU A 164 -13.89 3.47 -13.41
N SER A 165 -14.22 4.57 -14.07
CA SER A 165 -15.32 5.47 -13.76
C SER A 165 -16.41 5.27 -14.81
N SER A 166 -17.63 5.66 -14.47
CA SER A 166 -18.75 5.69 -15.43
C SER A 166 -18.47 6.59 -16.64
N GLU A 167 -17.62 7.61 -16.47
CA GLU A 167 -17.25 8.57 -17.52
C GLU A 167 -16.32 7.97 -18.58
N TRP A 168 -15.41 7.09 -18.17
CA TRP A 168 -14.36 6.53 -19.04
C TRP A 168 -14.39 5.01 -19.07
N LYS A 169 -15.56 4.45 -19.39
CA LYS A 169 -15.74 2.99 -19.48
C LYS A 169 -15.23 2.46 -20.81
N ILE A 170 -14.30 1.51 -20.77
CA ILE A 170 -13.85 0.75 -21.94
C ILE A 170 -14.71 -0.50 -22.03
N THR A 171 -15.52 -0.60 -23.07
CA THR A 171 -16.48 -1.70 -23.28
C THR A 171 -15.85 -2.94 -23.93
N THR A 172 -14.64 -2.82 -24.47
CA THR A 172 -13.92 -3.88 -25.17
C THR A 172 -12.80 -4.49 -24.31
N ASP A 173 -12.07 -5.46 -24.84
CA ASP A 173 -11.02 -6.16 -24.11
C ASP A 173 -9.92 -5.16 -23.71
N LYS A 174 -9.48 -5.23 -22.44
CA LYS A 174 -8.52 -4.27 -21.85
C LYS A 174 -7.08 -4.56 -22.30
N THR A 175 -6.86 -4.70 -23.61
CA THR A 175 -5.56 -4.91 -24.24
C THR A 175 -4.84 -3.58 -24.44
N LEU A 176 -3.50 -3.62 -24.47
CA LEU A 176 -2.70 -2.42 -24.69
C LEU A 176 -2.97 -1.77 -26.05
N GLY A 177 -3.20 -2.57 -27.10
CA GLY A 177 -3.51 -2.09 -28.44
C GLY A 177 -4.83 -1.32 -28.52
N GLU A 178 -5.87 -1.84 -27.87
CA GLU A 178 -7.17 -1.17 -27.79
C GLU A 178 -7.10 0.09 -26.96
N LEU A 179 -6.41 0.06 -25.82
CA LEU A 179 -6.22 1.26 -24.98
C LEU A 179 -5.42 2.36 -25.69
N ASN A 180 -4.41 1.99 -26.49
CA ASN A 180 -3.72 2.97 -27.34
C ASN A 180 -4.65 3.59 -28.39
N SER A 181 -5.51 2.79 -29.01
CA SER A 181 -6.48 3.26 -30.01
C SER A 181 -7.54 4.15 -29.37
N PHE A 182 -8.09 3.72 -28.23
CA PHE A 182 -9.04 4.48 -27.42
C PHE A 182 -8.44 5.81 -26.96
N PHE A 183 -7.20 5.79 -26.44
CA PHE A 183 -6.50 7.00 -26.03
C PHE A 183 -6.31 7.96 -27.21
N LYS A 184 -5.88 7.48 -28.38
CA LYS A 184 -5.77 8.32 -29.59
C LYS A 184 -7.10 8.97 -29.96
N LEU A 185 -8.19 8.19 -30.00
CA LEU A 185 -9.52 8.68 -30.34
C LEU A 185 -10.06 9.71 -29.33
N LYS A 186 -9.81 9.51 -28.04
CA LYS A 186 -10.33 10.37 -26.97
C LYS A 186 -9.41 11.51 -26.58
N SER A 187 -8.11 11.45 -26.90
CA SER A 187 -7.13 12.48 -26.54
C SER A 187 -7.50 13.89 -27.04
N THR A 188 -8.22 13.99 -28.16
CA THR A 188 -8.68 15.27 -28.73
C THR A 188 -9.84 15.90 -27.95
N SER A 189 -10.62 15.08 -27.23
CA SER A 189 -11.81 15.52 -26.46
C SER A 189 -11.58 15.49 -24.95
N CYS A 190 -10.57 14.76 -24.49
CA CYS A 190 -10.23 14.65 -23.08
C CYS A 190 -9.19 15.70 -22.65
N LYS A 191 -9.63 16.68 -21.86
CA LYS A 191 -8.71 17.63 -21.21
C LYS A 191 -7.94 16.91 -20.09
N GLY A 192 -6.62 16.86 -20.20
CA GLY A 192 -5.74 16.31 -19.15
C GLY A 192 -5.55 14.78 -19.19
N CYS A 193 -6.03 14.09 -20.22
CA CYS A 193 -5.66 12.69 -20.45
C CYS A 193 -4.17 12.59 -20.77
N GLU A 194 -3.47 11.69 -20.08
CA GLU A 194 -2.04 11.52 -20.25
C GLU A 194 -1.66 10.03 -20.39
N LYS A 195 -0.71 9.76 -21.28
CA LYS A 195 -0.02 8.49 -21.37
C LYS A 195 1.39 8.68 -20.85
N ILE A 196 1.69 8.05 -19.71
CA ILE A 196 2.95 8.22 -18.98
C ILE A 196 3.73 6.92 -19.06
N ARG A 197 4.96 7.00 -19.56
CA ARG A 197 5.87 5.86 -19.59
C ARG A 197 6.71 5.88 -18.31
N LEU A 198 6.56 4.85 -17.50
CA LEU A 198 7.32 4.62 -16.26
C LEU A 198 8.41 3.58 -16.51
N ALA A 199 9.39 3.51 -15.62
CA ALA A 199 10.51 2.57 -15.76
C ALA A 199 10.09 1.09 -15.79
N ASN A 200 8.93 0.76 -15.19
CA ASN A 200 8.44 -0.61 -15.07
C ASN A 200 7.12 -0.83 -15.82
N GLY A 201 6.71 0.10 -16.68
CA GLY A 201 5.41 0.00 -17.34
C GLY A 201 4.86 1.28 -17.96
N THR A 202 3.61 1.23 -18.40
CA THR A 202 2.89 2.35 -19.02
C THR A 202 1.60 2.63 -18.28
N LEU A 203 1.40 3.87 -17.87
CA LEU A 203 0.18 4.36 -17.22
C LEU A 203 -0.64 5.17 -18.21
N PHE A 204 -1.89 4.78 -18.41
CA PHE A 204 -2.91 5.59 -19.06
C PHE A 204 -3.75 6.24 -17.96
N PHE A 205 -3.79 7.57 -17.94
CA PHE A 205 -4.49 8.36 -16.96
C PHE A 205 -5.63 9.13 -17.63
N PHE A 206 -6.84 8.98 -17.09
CA PHE A 206 -8.06 9.64 -17.55
C PHE A 206 -8.69 10.39 -16.37
N PRO A 207 -8.50 11.72 -16.28
CA PRO A 207 -9.05 12.49 -15.16
C PRO A 207 -10.58 12.48 -15.20
N SER A 208 -11.21 12.56 -14.03
CA SER A 208 -12.66 12.77 -14.00
C SER A 208 -13.00 14.17 -14.50
N GLN A 209 -14.08 14.28 -15.27
CA GLN A 209 -14.61 15.55 -15.73
C GLN A 209 -15.39 16.27 -14.62
N LEU A 210 -15.84 15.53 -13.60
CA LEU A 210 -16.51 16.06 -12.41
C LEU A 210 -15.51 16.21 -11.26
N THR A 211 -15.20 17.45 -10.90
CA THR A 211 -14.29 17.75 -9.77
C THR A 211 -14.99 17.74 -8.40
N ILE A 212 -16.32 17.86 -8.38
CA ILE A 212 -17.13 17.90 -7.16
C ILE A 212 -16.95 16.63 -6.29
N PRO A 213 -17.00 15.41 -6.84
CA PRO A 213 -16.80 14.18 -6.06
C PRO A 213 -15.44 14.14 -5.34
N PHE A 214 -14.39 14.69 -5.96
CA PHE A 214 -13.07 14.76 -5.36
C PHE A 214 -13.08 15.65 -4.11
N TRP A 215 -13.62 16.86 -4.19
CA TRP A 215 -13.66 17.81 -3.06
C TRP A 215 -14.54 17.31 -1.91
N ILE A 216 -15.69 16.70 -2.22
CA ILE A 216 -16.56 16.07 -1.21
C ILE A 216 -15.77 14.96 -0.49
N ARG A 217 -15.09 14.09 -1.24
CA ARG A 217 -14.30 13.00 -0.66
C ARG A 217 -13.16 13.52 0.21
N LEU A 218 -12.44 14.53 -0.27
CA LEU A 218 -11.36 15.16 0.49
C LEU A 218 -11.90 15.76 1.79
N GLY A 219 -13.04 16.45 1.73
CA GLY A 219 -13.72 17.00 2.90
C GLY A 219 -14.12 15.94 3.92
N ILE A 220 -14.70 14.82 3.47
CA ILE A 220 -15.03 13.68 4.34
C ILE A 220 -13.78 13.10 5.00
N GLY A 221 -12.69 12.92 4.22
CA GLY A 221 -11.43 12.40 4.74
C GLY A 221 -10.83 13.29 5.84
N ILE A 222 -10.84 14.61 5.63
CA ILE A 222 -10.39 15.60 6.62
C ILE A 222 -11.28 15.55 7.87
N LEU A 223 -12.60 15.47 7.71
CA LEU A 223 -13.54 15.40 8.82
C LEU A 223 -13.31 14.15 9.68
N ILE A 224 -13.13 12.98 9.05
CA ILE A 224 -12.82 11.71 9.73
C ILE A 224 -11.50 11.83 10.50
N PHE A 225 -10.48 12.42 9.89
CA PHE A 225 -9.19 12.62 10.54
C PHE A 225 -9.30 13.52 11.78
N ILE A 226 -10.00 14.65 11.68
CA ILE A 226 -10.27 15.54 12.81
C ILE A 226 -11.04 14.80 13.90
N PHE A 227 -12.06 14.04 13.52
CA PHE A 227 -12.86 13.26 14.46
C PHE A 227 -12.02 12.20 15.19
N ALA A 228 -11.14 11.49 14.48
CA ALA A 228 -10.22 10.52 15.08
C ALA A 228 -9.23 11.19 16.05
N LEU A 229 -8.72 12.38 15.72
CA LEU A 229 -7.87 13.16 16.63
C LEU A 229 -8.62 13.56 17.91
N VAL A 230 -9.86 14.04 17.78
CA VAL A 230 -10.70 14.43 18.91
C VAL A 230 -10.98 13.22 19.81
N LEU A 231 -11.35 12.08 19.25
CA LEU A 231 -11.55 10.85 20.02
C LEU A 231 -10.29 10.39 20.74
N THR A 232 -9.15 10.44 20.05
CA THR A 232 -7.84 10.08 20.63
C THR A 232 -7.52 11.00 21.81
N PHE A 233 -7.74 12.30 21.67
CA PHE A 233 -7.56 13.27 22.75
C PHE A 233 -8.46 12.96 23.96
N PHE A 234 -9.75 12.71 23.75
CA PHE A 234 -10.67 12.36 24.83
C PHE A 234 -10.32 11.03 25.50
N PHE A 235 -9.83 10.05 24.74
CA PHE A 235 -9.33 8.79 25.27
C PHE A 235 -8.15 9.01 26.23
N PHE A 236 -7.14 9.79 25.82
CA PHE A 236 -5.99 10.11 26.67
C PHE A 236 -6.39 10.95 27.88
N LEU A 237 -7.32 11.89 27.74
CA LEU A 237 -7.83 12.68 28.85
C LEU A 237 -8.51 11.77 29.90
N SER A 238 -9.36 10.85 29.45
CA SER A 238 -10.06 9.88 30.31
C SER A 238 -9.07 8.93 30.98
N PHE A 239 -8.09 8.43 30.23
CA PHE A 239 -7.01 7.58 30.75
C PHE A 239 -6.18 8.30 31.82
N TRP A 240 -5.85 9.58 31.60
CA TRP A 240 -5.13 10.40 32.56
C TRP A 240 -5.91 10.61 33.86
N ILE A 241 -7.20 10.95 33.76
CA ILE A 241 -8.07 11.13 34.94
C ILE A 241 -8.13 9.84 35.74
N ARG A 242 -8.35 8.69 35.09
CA ARG A 242 -8.40 7.37 35.73
C ARG A 242 -7.08 7.00 36.41
N ASN A 243 -5.94 7.26 35.77
CA ASN A 243 -4.63 6.99 36.37
C ASN A 243 -4.35 7.90 37.57
N ARG A 244 -4.78 9.16 37.51
CA ARG A 244 -4.65 10.09 38.64
C ARG A 244 -5.51 9.65 39.83
N GLU A 245 -6.71 9.16 39.59
CA GLU A 245 -7.60 8.65 40.63
C GLU A 245 -7.08 7.36 41.27
N THR A 246 -6.59 6.41 40.46
CA THR A 246 -5.97 5.18 40.95
C THR A 246 -4.70 5.45 41.75
N LEU A 247 -3.84 6.37 41.29
CA LEU A 247 -2.67 6.80 42.05
C LEU A 247 -3.06 7.46 43.38
N ARG A 248 -4.10 8.30 43.39
CA ARG A 248 -4.61 8.91 44.63
C ARG A 248 -5.10 7.85 45.62
N LYS A 249 -5.85 6.85 45.16
CA LYS A 249 -6.31 5.72 45.98
C LYS A 249 -5.14 4.88 46.50
N ALA A 250 -4.13 4.62 45.68
CA ALA A 250 -2.92 3.89 46.08
C ALA A 250 -2.13 4.64 47.18
N ILE A 251 -1.95 5.96 47.02
CA ILE A 251 -1.30 6.80 48.04
C ILE A 251 -2.10 6.80 49.35
N GLN A 252 -3.43 6.86 49.29
CA GLN A 252 -4.26 6.77 50.49
C GLN A 252 -4.14 5.41 51.18
N ALA A 253 -4.18 4.31 50.43
CA ALA A 253 -4.02 2.96 50.98
C ALA A 253 -2.62 2.73 51.59
N GLN A 254 -1.57 3.30 50.98
CA GLN A 254 -0.23 3.23 51.56
C GLN A 254 -0.14 4.00 52.89
N LYS A 255 -0.75 5.19 52.96
CA LYS A 255 -0.81 5.98 54.20
C LYS A 255 -1.56 5.26 55.32
N THR A 256 -2.67 4.58 55.03
CA THR A 256 -3.40 3.81 56.04
C THR A 256 -2.60 2.61 56.53
N LEU A 257 -1.93 1.88 55.64
CA LEU A 257 -1.03 0.78 56.01
C LEU A 257 0.15 1.26 56.87
N ASP A 258 0.74 2.41 56.56
CA ASP A 258 1.84 2.98 57.35
C ASP A 258 1.36 3.44 58.74
N GLN A 259 0.11 3.90 58.87
CA GLN A 259 -0.50 4.21 60.16
C GLN A 259 -0.76 2.95 60.98
N GLU A 260 -1.33 1.90 60.38
CA GLU A 260 -1.57 0.61 61.05
C GLU A 260 -0.27 -0.02 61.54
N LYS A 261 0.79 -0.03 60.72
CA LYS A 261 2.12 -0.51 61.11
C LYS A 261 2.69 0.26 62.31
N LYS A 262 2.53 1.58 62.33
CA LYS A 262 2.97 2.41 63.46
C LYS A 262 2.20 2.08 64.74
N SER A 263 0.88 1.87 64.65
CA SER A 263 0.09 1.50 65.83
C SER A 263 0.46 0.13 66.41
N ILE A 264 0.80 -0.83 65.55
CA ILE A 264 1.24 -2.17 65.98
C ILE A 264 2.61 -2.13 66.65
N LEU A 265 3.54 -1.31 66.14
CA LEU A 265 4.90 -1.16 66.71
C LEU A 265 4.95 -0.33 67.99
N SER A 266 3.88 0.41 68.32
CA SER A 266 3.77 1.23 69.53
C SER A 266 3.04 0.54 70.70
N GLN A 267 2.58 -0.70 70.50
CA GLN A 267 2.12 -1.60 71.56
C GLN A 267 3.28 -2.47 72.05
#